data_AF-A0A2Z3H1X5-F1
#
_entry.id   AF-A0A2Z3H1X5-F1
#
_cell.length_a   1.000
_cell.length_b   1.000
_cell.length_c   1.000
_cell.angle_alpha   90.00
_cell.angle_beta   90.00
_cell.angle_gamma   90.00
#
_symmetry.space_group_name_H-M   'P 1'
#
loop_
_entity.id
_entity.type
_entity.pdbx_description
1 polymer ?
#
loop_
_entity_poly.entity_id
_entity_poly.type
_entity_poly.pdbx_seq_one_letter_code
_entity_poly.pdbx_strand_id
1 'polypeptide(L)'
;MTASDWWACLDPDAMVRAMPADRYQRELRLFAAGCVRRAWHLLPPGCRAAVDASERFAAGRIGVSELASAVAVAGGEAQEAFPGHSAPDARGYAASAAVDASSVWPRSASNVLAATSCAASAVGCAAGEANAERYDEAFEAARVAELAAQAALLRELVSHPPE
;
A
#
# COMPACT_ATOMS: atom_id res chain seq x y z
N MET A 1 -7.73 -10.18 17.81
CA MET A 1 -7.88 -8.76 18.19
C MET A 1 -9.37 -8.59 18.45
N THR A 2 -9.81 -8.07 19.60
CA THR A 2 -11.26 -8.00 19.87
C THR A 2 -11.92 -6.92 18.99
N ALA A 3 -13.25 -6.93 18.90
CA ALA A 3 -13.98 -5.86 18.22
C ALA A 3 -13.68 -4.47 18.82
N SER A 4 -13.55 -4.36 20.14
CA SER A 4 -13.18 -3.10 20.79
C SER A 4 -11.77 -2.68 20.43
N ASP A 5 -10.82 -3.61 20.42
CA ASP A 5 -9.44 -3.33 20.01
C ASP A 5 -9.37 -2.87 18.56
N TRP A 6 -10.14 -3.48 17.65
CA TRP A 6 -10.19 -3.12 16.23
C TRP A 6 -10.57 -1.65 16.02
N TRP A 7 -11.62 -1.18 16.69
CA TRP A 7 -12.10 0.20 16.53
C TRP A 7 -11.18 1.24 17.18
N ALA A 8 -10.37 0.84 18.17
CA ALA A 8 -9.41 1.71 18.85
C ALA A 8 -7.99 1.66 18.24
N CYS A 9 -7.66 0.62 17.48
CA CYS A 9 -6.31 0.40 16.96
C CYS A 9 -5.92 1.46 15.92
N LEU A 10 -4.71 2.01 16.02
CA LEU A 10 -4.15 2.95 15.02
C LEU A 10 -3.00 2.34 14.22
N ASP A 11 -2.71 1.06 14.44
CA ASP A 11 -1.62 0.35 13.80
C ASP A 11 -2.15 -0.62 12.72
N PRO A 12 -1.98 -0.29 11.42
CA PRO A 12 -2.43 -1.17 10.36
C PRO A 12 -1.67 -2.51 10.34
N ASP A 13 -0.47 -2.62 10.92
CA ASP A 13 0.23 -3.91 11.02
C ASP A 13 -0.53 -4.90 11.89
N ALA A 14 -0.84 -4.50 13.13
CA ALA A 14 -1.65 -5.29 14.04
C ALA A 14 -3.01 -5.66 13.43
N MET A 15 -3.68 -4.70 12.78
CA MET A 15 -5.00 -4.92 12.17
C MET A 15 -4.95 -5.93 11.02
N VAL A 16 -3.99 -5.79 10.09
CA VAL A 16 -3.85 -6.71 8.95
C VAL A 16 -3.48 -8.12 9.41
N ARG A 17 -2.60 -8.26 10.42
CA ARG A 17 -2.23 -9.58 10.96
C ARG A 17 -3.40 -10.29 11.65
N ALA A 18 -4.35 -9.53 12.18
CA ALA A 18 -5.55 -10.09 12.78
C ALA A 18 -6.58 -10.60 11.73
N MET A 19 -6.39 -10.27 10.44
CA MET A 19 -7.32 -10.67 9.37
C MET A 19 -6.89 -11.98 8.68
N PRO A 20 -7.70 -13.05 8.76
CA PRO A 20 -7.48 -14.26 7.98
C PRO A 20 -7.55 -13.96 6.48
N ALA A 21 -6.42 -14.10 5.79
CA ALA A 21 -6.31 -13.64 4.42
C ALA A 21 -7.27 -14.36 3.46
N ASP A 22 -7.56 -15.64 3.70
CA ASP A 22 -8.54 -16.45 2.96
C ASP A 22 -9.95 -15.85 2.96
N ARG A 23 -10.37 -15.29 4.10
CA ARG A 23 -11.69 -14.65 4.26
C ARG A 23 -11.73 -13.22 3.73
N TYR A 24 -10.63 -12.48 3.82
CA TYR A 24 -10.57 -11.04 3.56
C TYR A 24 -9.75 -10.67 2.30
N GLN A 25 -9.64 -11.58 1.33
CA GLN A 25 -8.85 -11.33 0.10
C GLN A 25 -9.22 -10.02 -0.60
N ARG A 26 -10.52 -9.73 -0.67
CA ARG A 26 -11.04 -8.54 -1.35
C ARG A 26 -10.70 -7.27 -0.57
N GLU A 27 -10.95 -7.27 0.73
CA GLU A 27 -10.72 -6.14 1.64
C GLU A 27 -9.23 -5.84 1.73
N LEU A 28 -8.38 -6.86 1.85
CA LEU A 28 -6.92 -6.70 1.86
C LEU A 28 -6.37 -6.12 0.55
N ARG A 29 -6.95 -6.49 -0.60
CA ARG A 29 -6.57 -5.93 -1.91
C ARG A 29 -6.99 -4.46 -2.01
N LEU A 30 -8.23 -4.14 -1.65
CA LEU A 30 -8.72 -2.76 -1.65
C LEU A 30 -7.98 -1.88 -0.65
N PHE A 31 -7.63 -2.42 0.52
CA PHE A 31 -6.84 -1.73 1.51
C PHE A 31 -5.45 -1.38 0.97
N ALA A 32 -4.71 -2.36 0.44
CA ALA A 32 -3.40 -2.10 -0.15
C ALA A 32 -3.47 -1.08 -1.30
N ALA A 33 -4.45 -1.21 -2.20
CA ALA A 33 -4.68 -0.24 -3.27
C ALA A 33 -5.02 1.17 -2.74
N GLY A 34 -5.84 1.24 -1.69
CA GLY A 34 -6.22 2.49 -1.04
C GLY A 34 -5.05 3.18 -0.31
N CYS A 35 -4.15 2.43 0.33
CA CYS A 35 -2.90 2.98 0.86
C CYS A 35 -2.07 3.66 -0.23
N VAL A 36 -1.90 2.99 -1.38
CA VAL A 36 -1.16 3.56 -2.52
C VAL A 36 -1.89 4.76 -3.13
N ARG A 37 -3.22 4.74 -3.16
CA ARG A 37 -4.04 5.85 -3.65
C ARG A 37 -3.89 7.12 -2.82
N ARG A 38 -3.49 7.04 -1.57
CA ARG A 38 -3.18 8.24 -0.76
C ARG A 38 -1.89 8.94 -1.23
N ALA A 39 -1.00 8.20 -1.88
CA ALA A 39 0.21 8.70 -2.54
C ALA A 39 0.03 8.95 -4.05
N TRP A 40 -1.21 9.10 -4.55
CA TRP A 40 -1.53 9.13 -5.99
C TRP A 40 -0.73 10.13 -6.83
N HIS A 41 -0.42 11.29 -6.25
CA HIS A 41 0.31 12.37 -6.92
C HIS A 41 1.80 12.04 -7.14
N LEU A 42 2.35 11.07 -6.41
CA LEU A 42 3.73 10.59 -6.54
C LEU A 42 3.87 9.46 -7.60
N LEU A 43 2.75 8.87 -8.00
CA LEU A 43 2.75 7.70 -8.87
C LEU A 43 3.05 8.07 -10.33
N PRO A 44 3.88 7.27 -11.02
CA PRO A 44 3.92 7.26 -12.48
C PRO A 44 2.59 6.80 -13.13
N PRO A 45 2.36 7.10 -14.42
CA PRO A 45 1.12 6.71 -15.11
C PRO A 45 0.80 5.21 -15.11
N GLY A 46 1.78 4.34 -15.39
CA GLY A 46 1.59 2.89 -15.36
C GLY A 46 1.34 2.37 -13.95
N CYS A 47 2.01 2.90 -12.92
CA CYS A 47 1.70 2.61 -11.53
C CYS A 47 0.26 2.98 -11.14
N ARG A 48 -0.25 4.13 -11.60
CA ARG A 48 -1.66 4.51 -11.42
C ARG A 48 -2.60 3.50 -12.07
N ALA A 49 -2.32 3.11 -13.31
CA ALA A 49 -3.11 2.12 -14.05
C ALA A 49 -3.13 0.74 -13.37
N ALA A 50 -2.03 0.33 -12.74
CA ALA A 50 -1.97 -0.92 -11.96
C ALA A 50 -2.86 -0.87 -10.72
N VAL A 51 -2.88 0.25 -9.99
CA VAL A 51 -3.77 0.44 -8.83
C VAL A 51 -5.24 0.42 -9.28
N ASP A 52 -5.59 1.14 -10.34
CA ASP A 52 -6.93 1.09 -10.94
C ASP A 52 -7.33 -0.33 -11.40
N ALA A 53 -6.38 -1.09 -11.94
CA ALA A 53 -6.60 -2.49 -12.30
C ALA A 53 -6.84 -3.36 -11.05
N SER A 54 -6.06 -3.18 -9.98
CA SER A 54 -6.19 -3.94 -8.73
C SER A 54 -7.58 -3.76 -8.10
N GLU A 55 -8.11 -2.54 -8.09
CA GLU A 55 -9.46 -2.27 -7.59
C GLU A 55 -10.55 -2.86 -8.48
N ARG A 56 -10.41 -2.75 -9.81
CA ARG A 56 -11.34 -3.37 -10.76
C ARG A 56 -11.32 -4.91 -10.64
N PHE A 57 -10.15 -5.49 -10.39
CA PHE A 57 -9.99 -6.92 -10.15
C PHE A 57 -10.67 -7.34 -8.84
N ALA A 58 -10.51 -6.55 -7.76
CA ALA A 58 -11.23 -6.77 -6.51
C ALA A 58 -12.77 -6.69 -6.66
N ALA A 59 -13.24 -5.93 -7.66
CA ALA A 59 -14.65 -5.85 -8.04
C ALA A 59 -15.09 -6.92 -9.05
N GLY A 60 -14.21 -7.84 -9.46
CA GLY A 60 -14.50 -8.89 -10.44
C GLY A 60 -14.73 -8.37 -11.87
N ARG A 61 -14.28 -7.14 -12.19
CA ARG A 61 -14.55 -6.49 -13.48
C ARG A 61 -13.48 -6.75 -14.54
N ILE A 62 -12.30 -7.21 -14.12
CA ILE A 62 -11.20 -7.58 -15.01
C ILE A 62 -10.65 -8.94 -14.60
N GLY A 63 -10.01 -9.64 -15.54
CA GLY A 63 -9.38 -10.94 -15.30
C GLY A 63 -7.93 -10.83 -14.82
N VAL A 64 -7.35 -11.98 -14.43
CA VAL A 64 -5.95 -12.08 -13.99
C VAL A 64 -4.98 -11.60 -15.08
N SER A 65 -5.26 -11.87 -16.36
CA SER A 65 -4.41 -11.46 -17.48
C SER A 65 -4.30 -9.93 -17.62
N GLU A 66 -5.43 -9.22 -17.53
CA GLU A 66 -5.45 -7.75 -17.57
C GLU A 66 -4.73 -7.14 -16.36
N LEU A 67 -4.92 -7.71 -15.16
CA LEU A 67 -4.17 -7.28 -13.98
C LEU A 67 -2.66 -7.52 -14.15
N ALA A 68 -2.26 -8.70 -14.62
CA ALA A 68 -0.86 -9.04 -14.85
C ALA A 68 -0.19 -8.08 -15.83
N SER A 69 -0.89 -7.72 -16.92
CA SER A 69 -0.40 -6.76 -17.91
C SER A 69 -0.17 -5.37 -17.30
N ALA A 70 -1.13 -4.87 -16.49
CA ALA A 70 -0.98 -3.59 -15.83
C ALA A 70 0.18 -3.59 -14.81
N VAL A 71 0.34 -4.67 -14.05
CA VAL A 71 1.45 -4.85 -13.09
C VAL A 71 2.80 -4.88 -13.80
N ALA A 72 2.90 -5.54 -14.96
CA ALA A 72 4.15 -5.60 -15.72
C ALA A 72 4.61 -4.20 -16.18
N VAL A 73 3.68 -3.35 -16.64
CA VAL A 73 3.97 -1.96 -17.01
C VAL A 73 4.45 -1.16 -15.78
N ALA A 74 3.73 -1.26 -14.66
CA ALA A 74 4.13 -0.60 -13.42
C ALA A 74 5.50 -1.07 -12.91
N GLY A 75 5.83 -2.35 -13.07
CA GLY A 75 7.14 -2.91 -12.72
C GLY A 75 8.28 -2.28 -13.49
N GLY A 76 8.10 -2.05 -14.80
CA GLY A 76 9.08 -1.33 -15.62
C GLY A 76 9.31 0.09 -15.14
N GLU A 77 8.24 0.84 -14.89
CA GLU A 77 8.33 2.22 -14.37
C GLU A 77 8.95 2.28 -12.96
N ALA A 78 8.64 1.32 -12.10
CA ALA A 78 9.22 1.23 -10.75
C ALA A 78 10.73 0.97 -10.81
N GLN A 79 11.19 0.12 -11.74
CA GLN A 79 12.61 -0.14 -11.97
C GLN A 79 13.34 1.11 -12.49
N GLU A 80 12.71 1.88 -13.37
CA GLU A 80 13.27 3.16 -13.84
C GLU A 80 13.31 4.23 -12.75
N ALA A 81 12.30 4.27 -11.87
CA ALA A 81 12.26 5.18 -10.73
C ALA A 81 13.31 4.84 -9.66
N PHE A 82 13.77 3.59 -9.60
CA PHE A 82 14.73 3.15 -8.59
C PHE A 82 15.79 2.17 -9.16
N PRO A 83 16.85 2.69 -9.82
CA PRO A 83 17.89 1.86 -10.45
C PRO A 83 18.89 1.22 -9.44
N GLY A 84 18.52 1.04 -8.17
CA GLY A 84 19.23 0.21 -7.19
C GLY A 84 20.47 0.82 -6.51
N HIS A 85 20.76 2.12 -6.71
CA HIS A 85 22.00 2.76 -6.21
C HIS A 85 21.77 4.10 -5.47
N SER A 86 20.53 4.50 -5.22
CA SER A 86 20.20 5.72 -4.48
C SER A 86 19.37 5.38 -3.24
N ALA A 87 19.38 6.25 -2.22
CA ALA A 87 18.40 6.15 -1.15
C ALA A 87 16.99 6.27 -1.76
N PRO A 88 16.02 5.43 -1.36
CA PRO A 88 14.67 5.50 -1.90
C PRO A 88 14.04 6.87 -1.63
N ASP A 89 13.55 7.51 -2.68
CA ASP A 89 12.81 8.76 -2.63
C ASP A 89 11.29 8.52 -2.60
N ALA A 90 10.51 9.59 -2.50
CA ALA A 90 9.05 9.52 -2.46
C ALA A 90 8.45 8.77 -3.66
N ARG A 91 9.03 8.94 -4.85
CA ARG A 91 8.55 8.32 -6.09
C ARG A 91 8.88 6.83 -6.13
N GLY A 92 10.10 6.45 -5.72
CA GLY A 92 10.55 5.06 -5.65
C GLY A 92 9.69 4.25 -4.68
N TYR A 93 9.43 4.78 -3.49
CA TYR A 93 8.54 4.14 -2.53
C TYR A 93 7.10 4.02 -3.04
N ALA A 94 6.55 5.08 -3.66
CA ALA A 94 5.20 5.06 -4.20
C ALA A 94 5.05 4.03 -5.34
N ALA A 95 6.03 3.97 -6.25
CA ALA A 95 6.03 3.02 -7.36
C ALA A 95 6.15 1.56 -6.89
N SER A 96 7.05 1.29 -5.93
CA SER A 96 7.17 -0.04 -5.32
C SER A 96 5.87 -0.46 -4.62
N ALA A 97 5.26 0.45 -3.86
CA ALA A 97 3.98 0.19 -3.20
C ALA A 97 2.87 -0.16 -4.20
N ALA A 98 2.82 0.53 -5.36
CA ALA A 98 1.84 0.26 -6.41
C ALA A 98 1.99 -1.13 -7.02
N VAL A 99 3.22 -1.60 -7.24
CA VAL A 99 3.49 -2.96 -7.73
C VAL A 99 3.03 -3.99 -6.71
N ASP A 100 3.41 -3.83 -5.43
CA ASP A 100 3.07 -4.75 -4.36
C ASP A 100 1.55 -4.81 -4.10
N ALA A 101 0.86 -3.68 -4.13
CA ALA A 101 -0.59 -3.58 -3.96
C ALA A 101 -1.36 -4.21 -5.13
N SER A 102 -0.76 -4.25 -6.32
CA SER A 102 -1.42 -4.70 -7.55
C SER A 102 -1.10 -6.14 -7.93
N SER A 103 -0.20 -6.81 -7.19
CA SER A 103 0.20 -8.20 -7.43
C SER A 103 -0.98 -9.13 -7.73
N VAL A 104 -0.81 -10.01 -8.72
CA VAL A 104 -1.81 -11.01 -9.14
C VAL A 104 -1.96 -12.15 -8.14
N TRP A 105 -0.99 -12.32 -7.24
CA TRP A 105 -1.02 -13.38 -6.24
C TRP A 105 -2.06 -13.11 -5.15
N PRO A 106 -2.55 -14.17 -4.48
CA PRO A 106 -3.38 -14.01 -3.29
C PRO A 106 -2.72 -13.09 -2.26
N ARG A 107 -3.55 -12.31 -1.57
CA ARG A 107 -3.08 -11.43 -0.49
C ARG A 107 -2.67 -12.26 0.71
N SER A 108 -1.59 -11.83 1.34
CA SER A 108 -1.10 -12.29 2.63
C SER A 108 -0.83 -11.06 3.50
N ALA A 109 -0.69 -11.23 4.82
CA ALA A 109 -0.30 -10.11 5.67
C ALA A 109 1.03 -9.49 5.18
N SER A 110 2.03 -10.32 4.90
CA SER A 110 3.37 -9.85 4.51
C SER A 110 3.35 -8.95 3.28
N ASN A 111 2.68 -9.35 2.20
CA ASN A 111 2.67 -8.55 0.98
C ASN A 111 1.79 -7.31 1.08
N VAL A 112 0.71 -7.34 1.87
CA VAL A 112 -0.14 -6.16 2.14
C VAL A 112 0.65 -5.14 2.95
N LEU A 113 1.39 -5.61 3.94
CA LEU A 113 2.20 -4.75 4.81
C LEU A 113 3.41 -4.15 4.09
N ALA A 114 4.00 -4.86 3.14
CA ALA A 114 5.03 -4.29 2.27
C ALA A 114 4.50 -3.06 1.50
N ALA A 115 3.34 -3.18 0.86
CA ALA A 115 2.70 -2.07 0.13
C ALA A 115 2.30 -0.92 1.08
N THR A 116 1.74 -1.26 2.24
CA THR A 116 1.30 -0.29 3.27
C THR A 116 2.48 0.53 3.80
N SER A 117 3.56 -0.15 4.19
CA SER A 117 4.80 0.48 4.67
C SER A 117 5.45 1.35 3.60
N CYS A 118 5.57 0.85 2.36
CA CYS A 118 6.14 1.64 1.27
C CYS A 118 5.29 2.88 0.95
N ALA A 119 3.96 2.77 0.94
CA ALA A 119 3.09 3.92 0.73
C ALA A 119 3.25 4.98 1.85
N ALA A 120 3.39 4.55 3.11
CA ALA A 120 3.64 5.45 4.22
C ALA A 120 5.02 6.12 4.12
N SER A 121 6.07 5.38 3.75
CA SER A 121 7.40 5.94 3.52
C SER A 121 7.45 6.91 2.34
N ALA A 122 6.64 6.69 1.30
CA ALA A 122 6.49 7.64 0.20
C ALA A 122 5.99 9.01 0.68
N VAL A 123 4.97 9.00 1.56
CA VAL A 123 4.44 10.22 2.19
C VAL A 123 5.47 10.86 3.11
N GLY A 124 6.21 10.06 3.88
CA GLY A 124 7.33 10.52 4.70
C GLY A 124 8.40 11.26 3.88
N CYS A 125 8.88 10.64 2.79
CA CYS A 125 9.88 11.21 1.89
C CYS A 125 9.38 12.47 1.16
N ALA A 126 8.07 12.63 0.99
CA ALA A 126 7.50 13.84 0.39
C ALA A 126 7.40 15.01 1.38
N ALA A 127 7.43 14.74 2.68
CA ALA A 127 7.25 15.74 3.74
C ALA A 127 8.56 16.21 4.39
N GLY A 128 9.62 15.40 4.35
CA GLY A 128 10.93 15.71 4.95
C GLY A 128 12.09 15.27 4.06
N GLU A 129 13.31 15.65 4.46
CA GLU A 129 14.51 15.19 3.74
C GLU A 129 14.83 13.75 4.15
N ALA A 130 14.91 12.85 3.17
CA ALA A 130 15.49 11.53 3.34
C ALA A 130 16.97 11.60 2.93
N ASN A 131 17.89 11.44 3.87
CA ASN A 131 19.31 11.27 3.54
C ASN A 131 19.79 9.85 3.89
N ALA A 132 20.97 9.48 3.39
CA ALA A 132 21.52 8.13 3.50
C ALA A 132 21.79 7.68 4.95
N GLU A 133 21.80 8.60 5.91
CA GLU A 133 22.16 8.34 7.31
C GLU A 133 20.93 8.34 8.25
N ARG A 134 19.87 9.09 7.93
CA ARG A 134 18.63 9.09 8.73
C ARG A 134 17.44 9.74 8.02
N TYR A 135 16.25 9.27 8.38
CA TYR A 135 15.00 10.00 8.22
C TYR A 135 14.88 11.08 9.31
N ASP A 136 14.50 12.30 8.94
CA ASP A 136 14.31 13.40 9.88
C ASP A 136 12.95 13.31 10.64
N GLU A 137 12.74 14.23 11.58
CA GLU A 137 11.50 14.27 12.38
C GLU A 137 10.25 14.51 11.52
N ALA A 138 10.37 15.25 10.42
CA ALA A 138 9.27 15.54 9.52
C ALA A 138 8.82 14.28 8.75
N PHE A 139 9.78 13.47 8.29
CA PHE A 139 9.52 12.17 7.70
C PHE A 139 8.76 11.27 8.68
N GLU A 140 9.26 11.10 9.90
CA GLU A 140 8.64 10.17 10.86
C GLU A 140 7.25 10.65 11.28
N ALA A 141 7.06 11.96 11.50
CA ALA A 141 5.76 12.52 11.81
C ALA A 141 4.74 12.28 10.68
N ALA A 142 5.14 12.50 9.42
CA ALA A 142 4.29 12.26 8.26
C ALA A 142 3.99 10.77 8.05
N ARG A 143 4.98 9.90 8.23
CA ARG A 143 4.81 8.44 8.12
C ARG A 143 3.87 7.90 9.19
N VAL A 144 4.00 8.34 10.45
CA VAL A 144 3.11 7.95 11.55
C VAL A 144 1.68 8.43 11.30
N ALA A 145 1.51 9.68 10.87
CA ALA A 145 0.20 10.22 10.53
C ALA A 145 -0.46 9.43 9.37
N GLU A 146 0.34 9.04 8.37
CA GLU A 146 -0.13 8.23 7.26
C GLU A 146 -0.53 6.82 7.69
N LEU A 147 0.24 6.14 8.53
CA LEU A 147 -0.12 4.82 9.07
C LEU A 147 -1.45 4.88 9.86
N ALA A 148 -1.66 5.93 10.65
CA ALA A 148 -2.93 6.13 11.36
C ALA A 148 -4.12 6.35 10.41
N ALA A 149 -3.90 7.07 9.30
CA ALA A 149 -4.92 7.26 8.26
C ALA A 149 -5.20 5.97 7.48
N GLN A 150 -4.18 5.14 7.24
CA GLN A 150 -4.34 3.81 6.65
C GLN A 150 -5.12 2.88 7.59
N ALA A 151 -4.87 2.91 8.89
CA ALA A 151 -5.69 2.18 9.86
C ALA A 151 -7.17 2.60 9.80
N ALA A 152 -7.45 3.90 9.63
CA ALA A 152 -8.82 4.40 9.44
C ALA A 152 -9.46 3.85 8.16
N LEU A 153 -8.74 3.88 7.03
CA LEU A 153 -9.18 3.28 5.77
C LEU A 153 -9.54 1.79 5.94
N LEU A 154 -8.71 1.03 6.65
CA LEU A 154 -8.96 -0.40 6.86
C LEU A 154 -10.26 -0.64 7.65
N ARG A 155 -10.56 0.22 8.64
CA ARG A 155 -11.84 0.16 9.37
C ARG A 155 -13.04 0.44 8.48
N GLU A 156 -12.92 1.36 7.53
CA GLU A 156 -14.00 1.66 6.57
C GLU A 156 -14.28 0.48 5.64
N LEU A 157 -13.24 -0.29 5.27
CA LEU A 157 -13.37 -1.44 4.38
C LEU A 157 -13.91 -2.70 5.08
N VAL A 158 -13.71 -2.83 6.40
CA VAL A 158 -14.06 -4.02 7.17
C VAL A 158 -15.23 -3.71 8.11
N SER A 159 -16.44 -4.03 7.66
CA SER A 159 -17.67 -3.81 8.44
C SER A 159 -17.83 -4.77 9.63
N HIS A 160 -17.20 -5.94 9.57
CA HIS A 160 -17.21 -6.95 10.63
C HIS A 160 -15.77 -7.39 10.94
N PRO A 161 -15.19 -6.90 12.04
CA PRO A 161 -13.82 -7.23 12.39
C PRO A 161 -13.67 -8.73 12.70
N PRO A 162 -12.44 -9.28 12.59
CA PRO A 162 -12.15 -10.63 13.04
C PRO A 162 -12.49 -10.79 14.53
N GLU A 163 -12.99 -11.97 14.91
CA GLU A 163 -13.23 -12.35 16.32
C GLU A 163 -11.92 -12.54 17.12
#